data_AF-T0ZC27-F1
#
_entry.id   AF-T0ZC27-F1
#
_cell.length_a   1.000
_cell.length_b   1.000
_cell.length_c   1.000
_cell.angle_alpha   90.00
_cell.angle_beta   90.00
_cell.angle_gamma   90.00
#
_symmetry.space_group_name_H-M   'P 1'
#
loop_
_entity.id
_entity.type
_entity.pdbx_description
1 polymer ?
#
loop_
_entity_poly.entity_id
_entity_poly.type
_entity_poly.pdbx_seq_one_letter_code
_entity_poly.pdbx_strand_id
1 'polypeptide(L)'
;MRSTPDNVAALAAAARARWGIENGANHTLKTKGYHFEHNFGHGQRHLSSLLATLNRLAFLLHTVQEITRRKYPLLRASLPTRQTFFDDIRALTRYLCFDSFEAWLDCMLQGLEIDAPDSS
;
A
#
# COMPACT_ATOMS: atom_id res chain seq x y z
N MET A 1 -23.37 -18.98 16.94
CA MET A 1 -23.46 -17.77 17.80
C MET A 1 -24.91 -17.32 17.80
N ARG A 2 -25.56 -17.22 18.97
CA ARG A 2 -26.98 -16.84 19.07
C ARG A 2 -27.06 -15.32 19.26
N SER A 3 -27.92 -14.67 18.48
CA SER A 3 -28.15 -13.23 18.59
C SER A 3 -29.03 -12.96 19.82
N THR A 4 -28.54 -12.15 20.76
CA THR A 4 -29.29 -11.66 21.93
C THR A 4 -29.39 -10.13 21.85
N PRO A 5 -30.42 -9.49 22.44
CA PRO A 5 -30.61 -8.04 22.35
C PRO A 5 -29.33 -7.23 22.63
N ASP A 6 -28.54 -7.69 23.60
CA ASP A 6 -27.30 -7.02 24.04
C ASP A 6 -26.14 -7.15 23.05
N ASN A 7 -26.13 -8.19 22.19
CA ASN A 7 -25.02 -8.45 21.26
C ASN A 7 -25.36 -8.20 19.79
N VAL A 8 -26.64 -7.93 19.46
CA VAL A 8 -27.09 -7.73 18.06
C VAL A 8 -26.37 -6.57 17.39
N ALA A 9 -26.20 -5.45 18.10
CA ALA A 9 -25.54 -4.27 17.54
C ALA A 9 -24.06 -4.55 17.22
N ALA A 10 -23.35 -5.22 18.13
CA ALA A 10 -21.95 -5.62 17.92
C ALA A 10 -21.82 -6.64 16.78
N LEU A 11 -22.74 -7.61 16.72
CA LEU A 11 -22.77 -8.63 15.66
C LEU A 11 -23.03 -8.00 14.28
N ALA A 12 -23.96 -7.04 14.20
CA ALA A 12 -24.27 -6.32 12.96
C ALA A 12 -23.07 -5.47 12.49
N ALA A 13 -22.39 -4.78 13.41
CA ALA A 13 -21.17 -4.03 13.11
C ALA A 13 -20.05 -4.95 12.58
N ALA A 14 -19.80 -6.08 13.25
CA ALA A 14 -18.81 -7.07 12.83
C ALA A 14 -19.18 -7.69 11.47
N ALA A 15 -20.45 -8.01 11.24
CA ALA A 15 -20.93 -8.54 9.96
C ALA A 15 -20.74 -7.52 8.83
N ARG A 16 -21.00 -6.23 9.08
CA ARG A 16 -20.80 -5.17 8.09
C ARG A 16 -19.33 -4.92 7.80
N ALA A 17 -18.47 -4.93 8.80
CA ALA A 17 -17.02 -4.86 8.64
C ALA A 17 -16.50 -6.03 7.80
N ARG A 18 -16.93 -7.27 8.13
CA ARG A 18 -16.59 -8.47 7.38
C ARG A 18 -17.07 -8.39 5.92
N TRP A 19 -18.31 -7.98 5.70
CA TRP A 19 -18.87 -7.80 4.35
C TRP A 19 -18.08 -6.75 3.55
N GLY A 20 -17.62 -5.67 4.18
CA GLY A 20 -16.77 -4.67 3.56
C GLY A 20 -15.38 -5.21 3.18
N ILE A 21 -14.76 -6.02 4.04
CA ILE A 21 -13.48 -6.69 3.74
C ILE A 21 -13.66 -7.66 2.56
N GLU A 22 -14.74 -8.44 2.56
CA GLU A 22 -15.02 -9.46 1.55
C GLU A 22 -15.34 -8.86 0.17
N ASN A 23 -16.18 -7.83 0.11
CA ASN A 23 -16.57 -7.20 -1.15
C ASN A 23 -15.60 -6.10 -1.61
N GLY A 24 -14.75 -5.58 -0.72
CA GLY A 24 -13.72 -4.60 -1.06
C GLY A 24 -12.38 -5.25 -1.37
N ALA A 25 -11.68 -5.65 -0.31
CA ALA A 25 -10.32 -6.17 -0.41
C ALA A 25 -10.26 -7.52 -1.12
N ASN A 26 -11.07 -8.51 -0.71
CA ASN A 26 -11.02 -9.84 -1.32
C ASN A 26 -11.48 -9.82 -2.77
N HIS A 27 -12.53 -9.06 -3.09
CA HIS A 27 -12.96 -8.89 -4.48
C HIS A 27 -11.85 -8.24 -5.34
N THR A 28 -11.18 -7.19 -4.85
CA THR A 28 -10.03 -6.56 -5.54
C THR A 28 -8.91 -7.57 -5.79
N LEU A 29 -8.53 -8.38 -4.79
CA LEU A 29 -7.51 -9.42 -4.92
C LEU A 29 -7.90 -10.50 -5.94
N LYS A 30 -9.19 -10.81 -6.07
CA LYS A 30 -9.68 -11.84 -7.00
C LYS A 30 -9.82 -11.31 -8.43
N THR A 31 -10.30 -10.09 -8.63
CA THR A 31 -10.82 -9.65 -9.95
C THR A 31 -10.14 -8.43 -10.56
N LYS A 32 -9.41 -7.61 -9.79
CA LYS A 32 -8.84 -6.33 -10.24
C LYS A 32 -7.35 -6.40 -10.56
N GLY A 33 -6.93 -7.43 -11.29
CA GLY A 33 -5.56 -7.57 -11.82
C GLY A 33 -4.62 -8.45 -10.99
N TYR A 34 -4.95 -8.76 -9.74
CA TYR A 34 -4.15 -9.67 -8.92
C TYR A 34 -4.47 -11.16 -9.16
N HIS A 35 -5.68 -11.48 -9.67
CA HIS A 35 -6.14 -12.82 -10.10
C HIS A 35 -5.70 -13.98 -9.20
N PHE A 36 -5.75 -13.79 -7.87
CA PHE A 36 -5.26 -14.77 -6.90
C PHE A 36 -5.89 -16.17 -7.05
N GLU A 37 -7.10 -16.25 -7.62
CA GLU A 37 -7.83 -17.50 -7.88
C GLU A 37 -7.47 -18.18 -9.21
N HIS A 38 -6.67 -17.57 -10.10
CA HIS A 38 -6.41 -18.08 -11.46
C HIS A 38 -4.93 -18.10 -11.89
N ASN A 39 -4.00 -17.80 -10.99
CA ASN A 39 -2.56 -17.90 -11.25
C ASN A 39 -2.05 -19.37 -11.24
N PHE A 40 -2.56 -20.21 -12.15
CA PHE A 40 -2.27 -21.66 -12.24
C PHE A 40 -1.31 -22.03 -13.39
N GLY A 41 -0.31 -21.20 -13.67
CA GLY A 41 0.77 -21.55 -14.61
C GLY A 41 1.78 -22.51 -13.97
N HIS A 42 1.52 -23.83 -14.04
CA HIS A 42 2.50 -24.92 -13.83
C HIS A 42 3.10 -25.16 -12.42
N GLY A 43 2.35 -24.96 -11.32
CA GLY A 43 2.75 -25.52 -9.99
C GLY A 43 2.06 -24.88 -8.79
N GLN A 44 1.08 -25.58 -8.19
CA GLN A 44 0.03 -24.98 -7.34
C GLN A 44 0.37 -24.62 -5.89
N ARG A 45 1.55 -24.95 -5.33
CA ARG A 45 1.66 -24.93 -3.86
C ARG A 45 1.99 -23.57 -3.23
N HIS A 46 2.61 -22.64 -3.97
CA HIS A 46 3.17 -21.44 -3.34
C HIS A 46 2.98 -20.12 -4.10
N LEU A 47 2.48 -20.09 -5.34
CA LEU A 47 2.44 -18.83 -6.11
C LEU A 47 1.43 -17.81 -5.57
N SER A 48 0.21 -18.24 -5.24
CA SER A 48 -0.77 -17.39 -4.55
C SER A 48 -0.30 -16.98 -3.16
N SER A 49 0.40 -17.87 -2.44
CA SER A 49 1.03 -17.52 -1.17
C SER A 49 2.14 -16.49 -1.34
N LEU A 50 2.96 -16.61 -2.38
CA LEU A 50 4.06 -15.70 -2.70
C LEU A 50 3.53 -14.31 -3.04
N LEU A 51 2.54 -14.22 -3.94
CA LEU A 51 1.90 -12.94 -4.27
C LEU A 51 1.23 -12.32 -3.03
N ALA A 52 0.64 -13.12 -2.15
CA ALA A 52 0.00 -12.62 -0.92
C ALA A 52 1.03 -12.12 0.08
N THR A 53 2.19 -12.76 0.15
CA THR A 53 3.34 -12.32 0.95
C THR A 53 3.95 -11.05 0.38
N LEU A 54 4.18 -10.96 -0.93
CA LEU A 54 4.70 -9.77 -1.59
C LEU A 54 3.77 -8.57 -1.42
N ASN A 55 2.45 -8.76 -1.54
CA ASN A 55 1.47 -7.70 -1.30
C ASN A 55 1.53 -7.22 0.16
N ARG A 56 1.57 -8.15 1.13
CA ARG A 56 1.72 -7.80 2.55
C ARG A 56 3.05 -7.08 2.82
N LEU A 57 4.15 -7.53 2.23
CA LEU A 57 5.46 -6.89 2.34
C LEU A 57 5.46 -5.48 1.75
N ALA A 58 4.77 -5.26 0.62
CA ALA A 58 4.64 -3.91 0.05
C ALA A 58 3.91 -2.96 1.02
N PHE A 59 2.79 -3.40 1.60
CA PHE A 59 2.08 -2.62 2.62
C PHE A 59 2.96 -2.37 3.87
N LEU A 60 3.64 -3.39 4.37
CA LEU A 60 4.57 -3.26 5.49
C LEU A 60 5.71 -2.29 5.19
N LEU A 61 6.30 -2.37 4.00
CA LEU A 61 7.36 -1.47 3.57
C LEU A 61 6.86 -0.03 3.54
N HIS A 62 5.67 0.24 3.00
CA HIS A 62 5.09 1.58 3.03
C HIS A 62 4.87 2.08 4.45
N THR A 63 4.36 1.24 5.37
CA THR A 63 4.18 1.60 6.78
C THR A 63 5.51 1.87 7.48
N VAL A 64 6.54 1.05 7.23
CA VAL A 64 7.89 1.28 7.78
C VAL A 64 8.45 2.60 7.26
N GLN A 65 8.31 2.90 5.97
CA GLN A 65 8.80 4.16 5.40
C GLN A 65 8.07 5.38 5.98
N GLU A 66 6.76 5.27 6.22
CA GLU A 66 5.95 6.31 6.85
C GLU A 66 6.36 6.60 8.31
N ILE A 67 6.82 5.59 9.04
CA ILE A 67 7.22 5.72 10.45
C ILE A 67 8.70 6.09 10.60
N THR A 68 9.57 5.59 9.72
CA THR A 68 11.03 5.70 9.88
C THR A 68 11.62 6.95 9.22
N ARG A 69 10.97 7.50 8.18
CA ARG A 69 11.52 8.64 7.43
C ARG A 69 10.64 9.86 7.60
N ARG A 70 11.25 11.01 7.87
CA ARG A 70 10.52 12.30 8.00
C ARG A 70 10.10 12.86 6.64
N LYS A 71 10.91 12.64 5.60
CA LYS A 71 10.69 13.16 4.24
C LYS A 71 9.56 12.46 3.49
N TYR A 72 9.42 11.14 3.67
CA TYR A 72 8.40 10.33 3.01
C TYR A 72 6.95 10.78 3.33
N PRO A 73 6.50 10.86 4.60
CA PRO A 73 5.16 11.32 4.92
C PRO A 73 4.92 12.77 4.49
N LEU A 74 5.95 13.60 4.52
CA LEU A 74 5.90 15.00 4.08
C LEU A 74 5.60 15.09 2.58
N LEU A 75 6.35 14.37 1.74
CA LEU A 75 6.07 14.24 0.30
C LEU A 75 4.70 13.62 0.00
N ARG A 76 4.29 12.64 0.81
CA ARG A 76 2.99 11.98 0.66
C ARG A 76 1.81 12.89 0.99
N ALA A 77 2.02 13.89 1.85
CA ALA A 77 1.02 14.88 2.23
C ALA A 77 0.98 16.08 1.26
N SER A 78 2.09 16.42 0.60
CA SER A 78 2.16 17.54 -0.34
C SER A 78 1.53 17.23 -1.70
N LEU A 79 1.51 15.95 -2.10
CA LEU A 79 0.95 15.54 -3.38
C LEU A 79 -0.56 15.25 -3.31
N PRO A 80 -1.34 15.62 -4.36
CA PRO A 80 -2.80 15.58 -4.31
C PRO A 80 -3.38 14.17 -4.23
N THR A 81 -2.67 13.17 -4.78
CA THR A 81 -3.14 11.78 -4.76
C THR A 81 -2.00 10.81 -4.50
N ARG A 82 -2.37 9.61 -4.02
CA ARG A 82 -1.41 8.50 -3.90
C ARG A 82 -0.80 8.12 -5.25
N GLN A 83 -1.57 8.27 -6.33
CA GLN A 83 -1.19 7.89 -7.68
C GLN A 83 -0.12 8.83 -8.24
N THR A 84 -0.31 10.15 -8.08
CA THR A 84 0.67 11.17 -8.47
C THR A 84 2.06 10.86 -7.91
N PHE A 85 2.14 10.57 -6.61
CA PHE A 85 3.41 10.16 -5.99
C PHE A 85 4.07 8.98 -6.70
N PHE A 86 3.33 7.90 -6.96
CA PHE A 86 3.88 6.71 -7.64
C PHE A 86 4.23 6.97 -9.11
N ASP A 87 3.49 7.85 -9.77
CA ASP A 87 3.78 8.27 -11.13
C ASP A 87 5.08 9.08 -11.20
N ASP A 88 5.32 9.95 -10.22
CA ASP A 88 6.57 10.72 -10.08
C ASP A 88 7.77 9.82 -9.78
N ILE A 89 7.62 8.84 -8.86
CA ILE A 89 8.66 7.82 -8.63
C ILE A 89 9.03 7.19 -9.96
N ARG A 90 8.02 6.68 -10.68
CA ARG A 90 8.21 5.93 -11.93
C ARG A 90 8.87 6.79 -13.00
N ALA A 91 8.53 8.08 -13.08
CA ALA A 91 9.15 9.00 -14.01
C ALA A 91 10.63 9.24 -13.67
N LEU A 92 10.95 9.56 -12.41
CA LEU A 92 12.32 9.79 -11.96
C LEU A 92 13.19 8.55 -12.15
N THR A 93 12.74 7.38 -11.69
CA THR A 93 13.52 6.14 -11.80
C THR A 93 13.63 5.60 -13.22
N ARG A 94 12.84 6.12 -14.18
CA ARG A 94 12.98 5.76 -15.59
C ARG A 94 14.21 6.41 -16.23
N TYR A 95 14.58 7.60 -15.77
CA TYR A 95 15.62 8.41 -16.40
C TYR A 95 16.83 8.65 -15.50
N LEU A 96 16.68 8.47 -14.19
CA LEU A 96 17.69 8.76 -13.18
C LEU A 96 17.95 7.52 -12.32
N CYS A 97 19.23 7.23 -12.08
CA CYS A 97 19.66 6.27 -11.07
C CYS A 97 20.10 7.05 -9.84
N PHE A 98 19.59 6.69 -8.66
CA PHE A 98 19.93 7.34 -7.40
C PHE A 98 20.78 6.42 -6.54
N ASP A 99 21.78 7.00 -5.88
CA ASP A 99 22.69 6.25 -4.99
C ASP A 99 22.00 5.76 -3.72
N SER A 100 20.87 6.38 -3.35
CA SER A 100 20.07 5.96 -2.22
C SER A 100 18.62 6.40 -2.34
N PHE A 101 17.76 5.79 -1.52
CA PHE A 101 16.37 6.20 -1.37
C PHE A 101 16.23 7.63 -0.81
N GLU A 102 17.15 8.09 0.05
CA GLU A 102 17.17 9.48 0.53
C GLU A 102 17.44 10.45 -0.62
N ALA A 103 18.47 10.21 -1.42
CA ALA A 103 18.82 11.07 -2.55
C ALA A 103 17.65 11.22 -3.55
N TRP A 104 16.85 10.17 -3.69
CA TRP A 104 15.63 10.20 -4.49
C TRP A 104 14.52 11.05 -3.84
N LEU A 105 14.26 10.90 -2.53
CA LEU A 105 13.29 11.74 -1.81
C LEU A 105 13.72 13.21 -1.81
N ASP A 106 15.01 13.49 -1.66
CA ASP A 106 15.58 14.84 -1.72
C ASP A 106 15.37 15.47 -3.10
N CYS A 107 15.58 14.71 -4.16
CA CYS A 107 15.30 15.16 -5.52
C CYS A 107 13.82 15.55 -5.69
N MET A 108 12.88 14.75 -5.16
CA MET A 108 11.46 15.09 -5.20
C MET A 108 11.12 16.34 -4.37
N LEU A 109 11.66 16.45 -3.15
CA LEU A 109 11.43 17.60 -2.28
C LEU A 109 11.95 18.89 -2.91
N GLN A 110 13.16 18.84 -3.47
CA GLN A 110 13.76 19.97 -4.19
C GLN A 110 12.95 20.34 -5.43
N GLY A 111 12.54 19.36 -6.24
CA GLY A 111 11.74 19.59 -7.44
C GLY A 111 10.34 20.14 -7.16
N LEU A 112 9.80 19.91 -5.96
CA LEU A 112 8.51 20.42 -5.51
C LEU A 112 8.64 21.67 -4.63
N GLU A 113 9.86 22.18 -4.43
CA GLU A 113 10.17 23.36 -3.60
C GLU A 113 9.64 23.23 -2.16
N ILE A 114 9.81 22.04 -1.56
CA ILE A 114 9.32 21.76 -0.22
C ILE A 114 10.47 21.80 0.79
N ASP A 115 10.35 22.70 1.77
CA ASP A 115 11.28 22.77 2.91
C ASP A 115 11.16 21.51 3.76
N ALA A 116 12.17 20.64 3.67
CA ALA A 116 12.28 19.47 4.51
C ALA A 116 13.13 19.79 5.75
N PRO A 117 12.79 19.25 6.93
CA PRO A 117 13.65 19.38 8.10
C PRO A 117 15.00 18.70 7.80
N ASP A 118 16.11 19.41 8.06
CA ASP A 118 17.46 18.90 7.88
C ASP A 118 17.58 17.50 8.46
N SER A 119 17.81 16.52 7.59
CA SER A 119 18.22 15.18 8.00
C SER A 119 19.72 15.24 8.29
N SER A 120 20.06 15.49 9.56
CA SER A 120 21.39 15.16 10.12
C SER A 120 21.61 13.65 10.17
#